data_AF-A0A0D2N7Q5-F1
#
_entry.id   AF-A0A0D2N7Q5-F1
#
_cell.length_a   1.000
_cell.length_b   1.000
_cell.length_c   1.000
_cell.angle_alpha   90.00
_cell.angle_beta   90.00
_cell.angle_gamma   90.00
#
_symmetry.space_group_name_H-M   'P 1'
#
loop_
_entity.id
_entity.type
_entity.pdbx_description
1 polymer ?
#
loop_
_entity_poly.entity_id
_entity_poly.type
_entity_poly.pdbx_seq_one_letter_code
_entity_poly.pdbx_strand_id
1 'polypeptide(L)'
;MPFLTLLPQVVPRGVISPAPKALHRLRFSDYSFGPSDYASYCLERDELLRNPRVARQALKRGGIIWRLATDVASFHDVLGGPSVIATLQHCGTAFSDASAGPLWIDDVLDPTEEDILSGVYYVYTGRGSQIATKSWWP
;
A
#
# COMPACT_ATOMS: atom_id res chain seq x y z
N MET A 1 -16.97 -3.08 6.79
CA MET A 1 -16.36 -2.09 7.69
C MET A 1 -14.90 -2.50 7.90
N PRO A 2 -13.90 -1.71 7.45
CA PRO A 2 -12.50 -2.01 7.75
C PRO A 2 -12.24 -1.80 9.25
N PHE A 3 -11.43 -2.65 9.86
CA PHE A 3 -10.96 -2.50 11.24
C PHE A 3 -9.97 -1.34 11.28
N LEU A 4 -10.23 -0.26 12.03
CA LEU A 4 -9.36 0.91 12.16
C LEU A 4 -8.90 1.06 13.61
N THR A 5 -7.59 1.15 13.82
CA THR A 5 -6.95 1.27 15.14
C THR A 5 -6.53 2.72 15.35
N LEU A 6 -7.51 3.61 15.42
CA LEU A 6 -7.27 5.05 15.42
C LEU A 6 -6.67 5.53 16.75
N LEU A 7 -5.68 6.41 16.69
CA LEU A 7 -5.18 7.14 17.87
C LEU A 7 -5.56 8.62 17.79
N PRO A 8 -5.96 9.26 18.91
CA PRO A 8 -6.25 10.68 18.95
C PRO A 8 -4.95 11.48 18.87
N GLN A 9 -4.91 12.43 17.95
CA GLN A 9 -3.76 13.29 17.73
C GLN A 9 -3.75 14.45 18.74
N VAL A 10 -2.59 14.67 19.38
CA VAL A 10 -2.38 15.70 20.41
C VAL A 10 -1.62 16.94 19.84
N VAL A 11 -1.13 16.86 18.60
CA VAL A 11 -0.19 17.83 17.97
C VAL A 11 -0.84 18.53 16.76
N PRO A 12 -0.53 19.81 16.43
CA PRO A 12 -1.29 20.61 15.48
C PRO A 12 -1.38 20.01 14.06
N ARG A 13 -2.44 20.42 13.34
CA ARG A 13 -2.78 20.02 11.97
C ARG A 13 -1.64 20.29 10.98
N GLY A 14 -0.79 19.30 10.72
CA GLY A 14 0.05 19.25 9.52
C GLY A 14 -0.79 18.88 8.29
N VAL A 15 -0.49 19.47 7.13
CA VAL A 15 -1.08 19.04 5.86
C VAL A 15 -0.54 17.64 5.55
N ILE A 16 -1.43 16.66 5.47
CA ILE A 16 -1.07 15.30 5.04
C ILE A 16 -0.69 15.36 3.56
N SER A 17 0.57 15.12 3.25
CA SER A 17 1.01 14.99 1.86
C SER A 17 0.86 13.53 1.42
N PRO A 18 0.14 13.24 0.32
CA PRO A 18 0.19 11.90 -0.27
C PRO A 18 1.62 11.63 -0.75
N ALA A 19 2.11 10.41 -0.57
CA ALA A 19 3.40 10.04 -1.14
C ALA A 19 3.31 10.11 -2.68
N PRO A 20 4.38 10.54 -3.36
CA PRO A 20 4.40 10.61 -4.82
C PRO A 20 4.29 9.19 -5.40
N LYS A 21 3.32 8.98 -6.31
CA LYS A 21 3.16 7.69 -6.99
C LYS A 21 4.35 7.41 -7.91
N ALA A 22 5.22 6.48 -7.50
CA ALA A 22 6.33 6.02 -8.32
C ALA A 22 5.87 4.84 -9.19
N LEU A 23 6.06 4.95 -10.51
CA LEU A 23 5.80 3.87 -11.46
C LEU A 23 6.89 2.80 -11.34
N HIS A 24 6.61 1.76 -10.56
CA HIS A 24 7.48 0.59 -10.44
C HIS A 24 7.25 -0.39 -11.60
N ARG A 25 8.31 -1.08 -12.03
CA ARG A 25 8.24 -2.15 -13.06
C ARG A 25 7.66 -1.71 -14.41
N LEU A 26 8.27 -0.68 -14.99
CA LEU A 26 8.01 -0.25 -16.36
C LEU A 26 8.61 -1.25 -17.38
N ARG A 27 7.86 -1.56 -18.44
CA ARG A 27 8.26 -2.46 -19.53
C ARG A 27 7.85 -1.90 -20.89
N PHE A 28 8.57 -2.29 -21.94
CA PHE A 28 8.24 -1.96 -23.32
C PHE A 28 7.09 -2.83 -23.86
N SER A 29 6.48 -2.38 -24.95
CA SER A 29 5.30 -3.01 -25.56
C SER A 29 5.52 -4.46 -26.03
N ASP A 30 6.75 -4.77 -26.41
CA ASP A 30 7.19 -6.06 -26.91
C ASP A 30 7.72 -6.99 -25.81
N TYR A 31 7.64 -6.58 -24.54
CA TYR A 31 8.11 -7.38 -23.42
C TYR A 31 7.26 -8.64 -23.21
N SER A 32 7.93 -9.79 -23.25
CA SER A 32 7.36 -11.10 -22.96
C SER A 32 7.58 -11.45 -21.49
N PHE A 33 6.50 -11.56 -20.72
CA PHE A 33 6.56 -11.98 -19.32
C PHE A 33 6.87 -13.47 -19.20
N GLY A 34 7.84 -13.81 -18.35
CA GLY A 34 8.24 -15.19 -18.10
C GLY A 34 8.17 -15.60 -16.62
N PRO A 35 8.51 -16.87 -16.32
CA PRO A 35 8.54 -17.37 -14.94
C PRO A 35 9.48 -16.59 -14.01
N SER A 36 10.57 -16.03 -14.55
CA SER A 36 11.50 -15.17 -13.80
C SER A 36 10.88 -13.86 -13.33
N ASP A 37 9.95 -13.29 -14.11
CA ASP A 37 9.23 -12.07 -13.71
C ASP A 37 8.31 -12.36 -12.53
N TYR A 38 7.62 -13.50 -12.58
CA TYR A 38 6.77 -13.95 -11.48
C TYR A 38 7.58 -14.23 -10.21
N ALA A 39 8.72 -14.91 -10.33
CA ALA A 39 9.63 -15.14 -9.20
C ALA A 39 10.15 -13.82 -8.60
N SER A 40 10.53 -12.86 -9.45
CA SER A 40 10.97 -11.53 -9.01
C SER A 40 9.85 -10.78 -8.28
N TYR A 41 8.62 -10.86 -8.80
CA TYR A 41 7.43 -10.32 -8.16
C TYR A 41 7.22 -10.93 -6.77
N CYS A 42 7.28 -12.26 -6.63
CA CYS A 42 7.11 -12.93 -5.33
C CYS A 42 8.14 -12.44 -4.31
N LEU A 43 9.41 -12.33 -4.70
CA LEU A 43 10.47 -11.83 -3.83
C LEU A 43 10.22 -10.38 -3.38
N GLU A 44 9.84 -9.50 -4.31
CA GLU A 44 9.56 -8.09 -4.00
C GLU A 44 8.32 -7.94 -3.10
N ARG A 45 7.26 -8.69 -3.37
CA ARG A 45 6.06 -8.74 -2.53
C ARG A 45 6.38 -9.20 -1.11
N ASP A 46 7.13 -10.29 -0.98
CA ASP A 46 7.47 -10.86 0.32
C ASP A 46 8.39 -9.91 1.11
N GLU A 47 9.34 -9.24 0.44
CA GLU A 47 10.18 -8.21 1.06
C GLU A 47 9.34 -7.02 1.53
N LEU A 48 8.38 -6.55 0.72
CA LEU A 48 7.49 -5.46 1.10
C LEU A 48 6.62 -5.83 2.31
N LEU A 49 6.13 -7.07 2.36
CA LEU A 49 5.32 -7.60 3.48
C LEU A 49 6.15 -7.84 4.76
N ARG A 50 7.49 -7.86 4.72
CA ARG A 50 8.30 -7.85 5.94
C ARG A 50 8.18 -6.55 6.72
N ASN A 51 7.78 -5.45 6.06
CA ASN A 51 7.50 -4.21 6.76
C ASN A 51 6.18 -4.34 7.54
N PRO A 52 6.20 -4.31 8.89
CA PRO A 52 5.01 -4.55 9.71
C PRO A 52 3.90 -3.54 9.45
N ARG A 53 4.25 -2.31 9.05
CA ARG A 53 3.28 -1.27 8.70
C ARG A 53 2.56 -1.62 7.38
N VAL A 54 3.27 -2.12 6.37
CA VAL A 54 2.64 -2.61 5.13
C VAL A 54 1.76 -3.80 5.44
N ALA A 55 2.33 -4.83 6.08
CA ALA A 55 1.63 -6.07 6.39
C ALA A 55 0.30 -5.80 7.12
N ARG A 56 0.34 -4.96 8.17
CA ARG A 56 -0.84 -4.56 8.92
C ARG A 56 -1.89 -3.87 8.04
N GLN A 57 -1.48 -2.91 7.21
CA GLN A 57 -2.41 -2.19 6.34
C GLN A 57 -2.97 -3.07 5.23
N ALA A 58 -2.16 -3.97 4.67
CA ALA A 58 -2.58 -4.97 3.70
C ALA A 58 -3.59 -5.96 4.31
N LEU A 59 -3.37 -6.40 5.56
CA LEU A 59 -4.32 -7.23 6.29
C LEU A 59 -5.65 -6.52 6.61
N LYS A 60 -5.62 -5.20 6.78
CA LYS A 60 -6.83 -4.37 7.00
C LYS A 60 -7.60 -4.08 5.72
N ARG A 61 -6.99 -4.33 4.55
CA ARG A 61 -7.70 -4.29 3.26
C ARG A 61 -8.57 -5.55 3.11
N GLY A 62 -9.44 -5.53 2.11
CA GLY A 62 -10.14 -6.72 1.64
C GLY A 62 -9.53 -7.23 0.33
N GLY A 63 -10.21 -8.20 -0.28
CA GLY A 63 -9.87 -8.65 -1.64
C GLY A 63 -8.55 -9.40 -1.70
N ILE A 64 -7.82 -9.25 -2.81
CA ILE A 64 -6.59 -10.00 -3.05
C ILE A 64 -5.44 -9.57 -2.14
N ILE A 65 -5.32 -8.27 -1.84
CA ILE A 65 -4.23 -7.74 -1.00
C ILE A 65 -4.21 -8.43 0.37
N TRP A 66 -5.39 -8.61 0.99
CA TRP A 66 -5.52 -9.34 2.25
C TRP A 66 -5.06 -10.80 2.12
N ARG A 67 -5.49 -11.51 1.07
CA ARG A 67 -5.11 -12.93 0.84
C ARG A 67 -3.60 -13.09 0.67
N LEU A 68 -2.95 -12.15 -0.02
CA LEU A 68 -1.50 -12.18 -0.19
C LEU A 68 -0.76 -11.85 1.11
N ALA A 69 -1.33 -10.98 1.95
CA ALA A 69 -0.74 -10.63 3.24
C ALA A 69 -0.86 -11.77 4.27
N THR A 70 -1.95 -12.55 4.24
CA THR A 70 -2.16 -13.66 5.20
C THR A 70 -1.15 -14.79 5.08
N ASP A 71 -0.46 -14.91 3.95
CA ASP A 71 0.59 -15.91 3.75
C ASP A 71 1.87 -15.57 4.55
N VAL A 72 2.06 -14.30 4.90
CA VAL A 72 3.29 -13.78 5.53
C VAL A 72 3.04 -13.21 6.93
N ALA A 73 1.88 -12.61 7.16
CA ALA A 73 1.55 -11.87 8.38
C ALA A 73 0.41 -12.52 9.18
N SER A 74 0.47 -12.36 10.50
CA SER A 74 -0.52 -12.92 11.43
C SER A 74 -1.70 -11.98 11.59
N PHE A 75 -2.89 -12.52 11.80
CA PHE A 75 -4.07 -11.72 12.12
C PHE A 75 -3.86 -10.82 13.36
N HIS A 76 -3.00 -11.23 14.30
CA HIS A 76 -2.66 -10.43 15.47
C HIS A 76 -1.97 -9.11 15.11
N ASP A 77 -1.27 -9.03 13.97
CA ASP A 77 -0.58 -7.84 13.51
C ASP A 77 -1.57 -6.69 13.19
N VAL A 78 -2.82 -7.03 12.86
CA VAL A 78 -3.92 -6.06 12.65
C VAL A 78 -4.23 -5.25 13.91
N LEU A 79 -4.02 -5.85 15.08
CA LEU A 79 -4.28 -5.21 16.37
C LEU A 79 -3.21 -4.18 16.74
N GLY A 80 -2.11 -4.12 15.98
CA GLY A 80 -1.08 -3.10 16.12
C GLY A 80 -1.63 -1.69 15.88
N GLY A 81 -1.19 -0.74 16.70
CA GLY A 81 -1.48 0.67 16.50
C GLY A 81 -0.76 1.28 15.29
N PRO A 82 -1.03 2.55 14.97
CA PRO A 82 -0.33 3.27 13.92
C PRO A 82 1.15 3.42 14.24
N SER A 83 1.97 3.42 13.19
CA SER A 83 3.41 3.59 13.32
C SER A 83 3.77 4.97 13.87
N VAL A 84 5.01 5.09 14.37
CA VAL A 84 5.59 6.37 14.80
C VAL A 84 5.61 7.38 13.64
N ILE A 85 5.76 6.91 12.40
CA ILE A 85 5.73 7.77 11.20
C ILE A 85 4.35 8.37 10.98
N ALA A 86 3.28 7.59 11.07
CA ALA A 86 1.92 8.12 10.96
C ALA A 86 1.62 9.14 12.07
N THR A 87 2.00 8.83 13.32
CA THR A 87 1.69 9.67 14.48
C THR A 87 2.53 10.94 14.58
N LEU A 88 3.84 10.90 14.28
CA LEU A 88 4.75 12.06 14.41
C LEU A 88 4.94 12.84 13.11
N GLN A 89 4.90 12.18 11.95
CA GLN A 89 5.18 12.80 10.65
C GLN A 89 3.91 13.07 9.83
N HIS A 90 2.74 12.69 10.34
CA HIS A 90 1.44 12.87 9.67
C HIS A 90 1.38 12.24 8.27
N CYS A 91 2.13 11.17 8.06
CA CYS A 91 2.10 10.37 6.84
C CYS A 91 1.11 9.22 7.02
N GLY A 92 -0.15 9.41 6.62
CA GLY A 92 -1.20 8.41 6.79
C GLY A 92 -2.59 8.93 6.41
N THR A 93 -3.63 8.18 6.78
CA THR A 93 -5.01 8.67 6.70
C THR A 93 -5.38 9.36 8.00
N ALA A 94 -6.08 10.49 7.91
CA ALA A 94 -6.66 11.14 9.08
C ALA A 94 -8.15 11.41 8.94
N PHE A 95 -8.87 11.28 10.05
CA PHE A 95 -10.30 11.51 10.15
C PHE A 95 -10.54 12.62 11.18
N SER A 96 -11.15 13.72 10.76
CA SER A 96 -11.63 14.77 11.66
C SER A 96 -13.11 14.59 11.89
N ASP A 97 -13.55 14.71 13.14
CA ASP A 97 -14.96 15.00 13.40
C ASP A 97 -15.26 16.44 12.94
N ALA A 98 -16.46 16.67 12.43
CA ALA A 98 -16.89 17.97 11.89
C ALA A 98 -16.97 19.05 13.00
N SER A 99 -17.06 18.64 14.26
CA SER A 99 -17.24 19.47 15.45
C SER A 99 -15.97 19.59 16.28
N ALA A 100 -14.87 20.13 15.72
CA ALA A 100 -13.64 20.46 16.47
C ALA A 100 -13.07 19.32 17.35
N GLY A 101 -13.39 18.07 17.03
CA GLY A 101 -12.92 16.90 17.75
C GLY A 101 -11.46 16.55 17.46
N PRO A 102 -10.88 15.59 18.20
CA PRO A 102 -9.51 15.12 17.97
C PRO A 102 -9.37 14.56 16.54
N LEU A 103 -8.23 14.85 15.90
CA LEU A 103 -7.88 14.27 14.61
C LEU A 103 -7.42 12.83 14.85
N TRP A 104 -8.03 11.87 14.18
CA TRP A 104 -7.71 10.45 14.32
C TRP A 104 -6.77 10.03 13.20
N ILE A 105 -5.62 9.42 13.51
CA ILE A 105 -4.64 9.00 12.50
C ILE A 105 -4.49 7.47 12.47
N ASP A 106 -4.30 6.95 11.26
CA ASP A 106 -3.77 5.60 11.02
C ASP A 106 -2.74 5.60 9.87
N ASP A 107 -1.90 4.56 9.81
CA ASP A 107 -1.07 4.34 8.61
C ASP A 107 -1.96 4.06 7.39
N VAL A 108 -1.40 4.25 6.20
CA VAL A 108 -2.04 3.93 4.93
C VAL A 108 -1.13 3.04 4.09
N LEU A 109 -1.73 2.19 3.26
CA LEU A 109 -1.05 1.51 2.19
C LEU A 109 -1.00 2.45 0.98
N ASP A 110 0.21 2.78 0.52
CA ASP A 110 0.41 3.70 -0.59
C ASP A 110 -0.02 3.04 -1.93
N PRO A 111 -0.51 3.78 -2.94
CA PRO A 111 -0.87 3.19 -4.22
C PRO A 111 0.29 2.45 -4.91
N THR A 112 1.54 2.89 -4.71
CA THR A 112 2.69 2.14 -5.24
C THR A 112 2.88 0.80 -4.52
N GLU A 113 2.57 0.74 -3.22
CA GLU A 113 2.63 -0.52 -2.45
C GLU A 113 1.48 -1.46 -2.85
N GLU A 114 0.28 -0.92 -3.08
CA GLU A 114 -0.84 -1.68 -3.64
C GLU A 114 -0.48 -2.27 -5.02
N ASP A 115 0.14 -1.47 -5.89
CA ASP A 115 0.64 -1.91 -7.20
C ASP A 115 1.72 -2.99 -7.04
N ILE A 116 2.62 -2.87 -6.06
CA ILE A 116 3.65 -3.88 -5.78
C ILE A 116 3.00 -5.20 -5.36
N LEU A 117 2.09 -5.16 -4.37
CA LEU A 117 1.43 -6.35 -3.82
C LEU A 117 0.58 -7.08 -4.87
N SER A 118 -0.19 -6.34 -5.68
CA SER A 118 -1.01 -6.89 -6.76
C SER A 118 -0.19 -7.34 -7.99
N GLY A 119 1.12 -7.08 -7.99
CA GLY A 119 2.01 -7.49 -9.07
C GLY A 119 1.79 -6.69 -10.35
N VAL A 120 1.47 -5.40 -10.23
CA VAL A 120 1.26 -4.49 -11.37
C VAL A 120 2.58 -4.19 -12.09
N TYR A 121 2.51 -4.19 -13.41
CA TYR A 121 3.51 -3.73 -14.36
C TYR A 121 2.88 -2.65 -15.22
N TYR A 122 3.65 -1.59 -15.46
CA TYR A 122 3.31 -0.55 -16.40
C TYR A 122 3.97 -0.90 -17.73
N VAL A 123 3.18 -1.06 -18.79
CA VAL A 123 3.67 -1.51 -20.09
C VAL A 123 3.30 -0.48 -21.14
N TYR A 124 4.29 0.02 -21.89
CA TYR A 124 4.01 0.87 -23.04
C TYR A 124 3.14 0.12 -24.06
N THR A 125 2.20 0.79 -24.70
CA THR A 125 1.34 0.16 -25.72
C THR A 125 1.95 0.22 -27.13
N GLY A 126 3.09 0.90 -27.30
CA GLY A 126 3.69 1.21 -28.59
C GLY A 126 2.99 2.36 -29.35
N ARG A 127 1.98 3.00 -28.73
CA ARG A 127 1.26 4.16 -29.28
C ARG A 127 1.64 5.43 -28.53
N GLY A 128 2.75 6.05 -28.94
CA GLY A 128 3.28 7.25 -28.29
C GLY A 128 3.66 6.99 -26.82
N SER A 129 3.22 7.85 -25.91
CA SER A 129 3.45 7.72 -24.46
C SER A 129 2.36 6.95 -23.71
N GLN A 130 1.44 6.29 -24.42
CA GLN A 130 0.36 5.52 -23.78
C GLN A 130 0.92 4.29 -23.06
N ILE A 131 0.44 4.09 -21.82
CA ILE A 131 0.80 2.97 -20.94
C ILE A 131 -0.47 2.19 -20.60
N ALA A 132 -0.36 0.86 -20.58
CA ALA A 132 -1.35 -0.06 -20.04
C ALA A 132 -0.83 -0.70 -18.75
N THR A 133 -1.73 -0.98 -17.81
CA THR A 133 -1.42 -1.74 -16.60
C THR A 133 -1.71 -3.22 -16.82
N LYS A 134 -0.78 -4.07 -16.39
CA LYS A 134 -0.94 -5.53 -16.34
C LYS A 134 -0.62 -5.99 -14.93
N SER A 135 -1.32 -6.97 -14.39
CA SER A 135 -1.09 -7.47 -13.04
C SER A 135 -1.12 -9.00 -12.99
N TRP A 136 -0.44 -9.58 -12.01
CA TRP A 136 -0.54 -11.02 -11.74
C TRP A 136 -1.87 -11.40 -11.07
N TRP A 137 -2.52 -10.43 -10.42
CA TRP A 137 -3.78 -10.63 -9.72
C TRP A 137 -4.84 -9.61 -10.15
N PRO A 138 -6.13 -9.98 -10.08
CA PRO A 138 -7.25 -9.11 -10.46
C PRO A 138 -7.50 -7.96 -9.48
#